data_AF-A0A161ZHD6-F1
#
_entry.id   AF-A0A161ZHD6-F1
#
_cell.length_a   1.000
_cell.length_b   1.000
_cell.length_c   1.000
_cell.angle_alpha   90.00
_cell.angle_beta   90.00
_cell.angle_gamma   90.00
#
_symmetry.space_group_name_H-M   'P 1'
#
loop_
_entity.id
_entity.type
_entity.pdbx_description
1 polymer ?
#
loop_
_entity_poly.entity_id
_entity_poly.type
_entity_poly.pdbx_seq_one_letter_code
_entity_poly.pdbx_strand_id
1 'polypeptide(L)'
;MAGYDDIVWQFDDGSDALCIVMSPVGAPERVARVLVHHGEEVFALQFGSHVGVTFAYQQDEKPDELRDRIATAVATVRGPSRLVLTFAGTTQTRSELVLAPDSPDEHGDGVWMERQTAELLWRVRRRRLRREVRDFPRL
;
A
#
# COMPACT_ATOMS: atom_id res chain seq x y z
N MET A 1 -19.16 5.41 5.78
CA MET A 1 -19.29 4.55 4.57
C MET A 1 -20.22 5.15 3.52
N ALA A 2 -21.22 5.97 3.86
CA ALA A 2 -21.92 6.79 2.87
C ALA A 2 -20.91 7.70 2.13
N GLY A 3 -20.90 7.65 0.80
CA GLY A 3 -19.99 8.44 -0.06
C GLY A 3 -18.96 7.64 -0.87
N TYR A 4 -18.89 6.32 -0.69
CA TYR A 4 -18.03 5.42 -1.47
C TYR A 4 -18.85 4.30 -2.14
N ASP A 5 -19.97 4.68 -2.77
CA ASP A 5 -20.89 3.74 -3.42
C ASP A 5 -20.26 3.05 -4.65
N ASP A 6 -19.14 3.61 -5.13
CA ASP A 6 -18.30 3.08 -6.19
C ASP A 6 -17.19 2.13 -5.68
N ILE A 7 -17.11 1.86 -4.37
CA ILE A 7 -16.19 0.87 -3.79
C ILE A 7 -16.98 -0.32 -3.23
N VAL A 8 -16.57 -1.52 -3.62
CA VAL A 8 -16.93 -2.77 -2.96
C VAL A 8 -16.04 -2.96 -1.73
N TRP A 9 -16.68 -3.11 -0.58
CA TRP A 9 -16.04 -3.34 0.72
C TRP A 9 -16.25 -4.78 1.16
N GLN A 10 -15.18 -5.45 1.59
CA GLN A 10 -15.25 -6.75 2.24
C GLN A 10 -14.50 -6.68 3.57
N PHE A 11 -15.08 -7.27 4.60
CA PHE A 11 -14.52 -7.31 5.95
C PHE A 11 -14.33 -8.78 6.31
N ASP A 12 -13.10 -9.14 6.65
CA ASP A 12 -12.75 -10.45 7.17
C ASP A 12 -12.12 -10.26 8.55
N ASP A 13 -12.81 -10.73 9.59
CA ASP A 13 -12.39 -10.62 10.97
C ASP A 13 -11.91 -12.01 11.42
N GLY A 14 -10.62 -12.27 11.19
CA GLY A 14 -9.95 -13.46 11.68
C GLY A 14 -9.55 -13.31 13.15
N SER A 15 -9.19 -14.41 13.81
CA SER A 15 -8.79 -14.38 15.23
C SER A 15 -7.62 -13.45 15.53
N ASP A 16 -6.74 -13.22 14.55
CA ASP A 16 -5.44 -12.55 14.76
C ASP A 16 -5.35 -11.19 14.06
N ALA A 17 -6.28 -10.88 13.14
CA ALA A 17 -6.32 -9.61 12.45
C ALA A 17 -7.69 -9.32 11.82
N LEU A 18 -8.06 -8.04 11.83
CA LEU A 18 -9.09 -7.50 10.95
C LEU A 18 -8.48 -7.18 9.58
N CYS A 19 -9.09 -7.67 8.51
CA CYS A 19 -8.76 -7.37 7.13
C CYS A 19 -9.92 -6.64 6.45
N ILE A 20 -9.64 -5.44 5.93
CA ILE A 20 -10.58 -4.64 5.15
C ILE A 20 -10.09 -4.63 3.70
N VAL A 21 -10.87 -5.22 2.80
CA VAL A 21 -10.56 -5.25 1.37
C VAL A 21 -11.43 -4.23 0.64
N MET A 22 -10.79 -3.42 -0.18
CA MET A 22 -11.40 -2.35 -0.97
C MET A 22 -11.08 -2.56 -2.44
N SER A 23 -12.12 -2.54 -3.28
CA SER A 23 -11.95 -2.55 -4.74
C SER A 23 -13.03 -1.67 -5.40
N PRO A 24 -12.68 -0.82 -6.36
CA PRO A 24 -13.65 0.04 -7.03
C PRO A 24 -14.44 -0.75 -8.06
N VAL A 25 -15.73 -0.47 -8.19
CA VAL A 25 -16.66 -1.16 -9.11
C VAL A 25 -16.19 -1.05 -10.56
N GLY A 26 -15.69 0.13 -10.96
CA GLY A 26 -15.22 0.39 -12.33
C GLY A 26 -13.81 -0.13 -12.66
N ALA A 27 -13.06 -0.61 -11.67
CA ALA A 27 -11.69 -1.13 -11.84
C ALA A 27 -11.37 -2.17 -10.76
N PRO A 28 -12.06 -3.34 -10.77
CA PRO A 28 -11.99 -4.33 -9.69
C PRO A 28 -10.59 -4.93 -9.48
N GLU A 29 -9.68 -4.79 -10.44
CA GLU A 29 -8.29 -5.17 -10.33
C GLU A 29 -7.49 -4.30 -9.34
N ARG A 30 -7.99 -3.10 -9.01
CA ARG A 30 -7.39 -2.19 -8.02
C ARG A 30 -7.82 -2.58 -6.62
N VAL A 31 -7.14 -3.58 -6.07
CA VAL A 31 -7.44 -4.10 -4.74
C VAL A 31 -6.46 -3.54 -3.71
N ALA A 32 -6.99 -2.80 -2.75
CA ALA A 32 -6.27 -2.43 -1.53
C ALA A 32 -6.75 -3.29 -0.35
N ARG A 33 -5.83 -3.65 0.53
CA ARG A 33 -6.13 -4.34 1.79
C ARG A 33 -5.56 -3.55 2.96
N VAL A 34 -6.37 -3.31 3.98
CA VAL A 34 -5.92 -2.79 5.26
C VAL A 34 -5.98 -3.93 6.28
N LEU A 35 -4.83 -4.26 6.85
CA LEU A 35 -4.68 -5.28 7.88
C LEU A 35 -4.42 -4.59 9.22
N VAL A 36 -5.19 -4.98 10.24
CA VAL A 36 -5.04 -4.52 11.62
C VAL A 36 -4.84 -5.76 12.48
N HIS A 37 -3.63 -5.95 13.00
CA HIS A 37 -3.33 -7.10 13.84
C HIS A 37 -3.88 -6.89 15.26
N HIS A 38 -4.66 -7.85 15.75
CA HIS A 38 -5.27 -7.76 17.07
C HIS A 38 -4.19 -7.90 18.15
N GLY A 39 -3.83 -6.79 18.80
CA GLY A 39 -2.82 -6.74 19.86
C GLY A 39 -1.47 -6.20 19.42
N GLU A 40 -1.17 -6.18 18.12
CA GLU A 40 0.00 -5.50 17.57
C GLU A 40 -0.41 -4.13 17.05
N GLU A 41 0.40 -3.12 17.35
CA GLU A 41 0.14 -1.70 17.06
C GLU A 41 0.27 -1.37 15.57
N VAL A 42 0.05 -2.34 14.68
CA VAL A 42 0.49 -2.37 13.29
C VAL A 42 -0.70 -2.25 12.35
N PHE A 43 -0.64 -1.24 11.47
CA PHE A 43 -1.64 -0.98 10.44
C PHE A 43 -0.97 -1.08 9.07
N ALA A 44 -1.27 -2.16 8.33
CA ALA A 44 -0.63 -2.40 7.04
C ALA A 44 -1.58 -2.12 5.87
N LEU A 45 -1.14 -1.35 4.88
CA LEU A 45 -1.77 -1.24 3.56
C LEU A 45 -1.07 -2.18 2.60
N GLN A 46 -1.83 -2.97 1.84
CA GLN A 46 -1.32 -3.71 0.70
C GLN A 46 -2.02 -3.25 -0.57
N PHE A 47 -1.23 -2.95 -1.61
CA PHE A 47 -1.74 -2.63 -2.95
C PHE A 47 -0.79 -3.20 -4.01
N GLY A 48 -1.30 -4.13 -4.83
CA GLY A 48 -0.44 -4.90 -5.74
C GLY A 48 0.68 -5.60 -4.98
N SER A 49 1.93 -5.30 -5.34
CA SER A 49 3.12 -5.84 -4.66
C SER A 49 3.72 -4.91 -3.59
N HIS A 50 3.04 -3.81 -3.25
CA HIS A 50 3.46 -2.91 -2.18
C HIS A 50 2.81 -3.27 -0.86
N VAL A 51 3.57 -3.07 0.23
CA VAL A 51 3.10 -3.16 1.61
C VAL A 51 3.60 -1.92 2.36
N GLY A 52 2.72 -1.01 2.74
CA GLY A 52 3.03 0.10 3.65
C GLY A 52 2.59 -0.24 5.06
N VAL A 53 3.33 0.22 6.08
CA VAL A 53 3.00 -0.07 7.48
C VAL A 53 3.15 1.21 8.30
N THR A 54 2.18 1.47 9.18
CA THR A 54 2.25 2.48 10.25
C THR A 54 1.97 1.84 11.60
N PHE A 55 2.28 2.60 12.65
CA PHE A 55 2.17 2.15 14.03
C PHE A 55 1.45 3.17 14.89
N ALA A 56 0.61 2.70 15.83
CA ALA A 56 0.01 3.54 16.86
C ALA A 56 0.19 2.88 18.24
N TYR A 57 1.03 3.50 19.06
CA TYR A 57 1.43 2.96 20.37
C TYR A 57 0.40 3.30 21.45
N GLN A 58 -0.27 4.45 21.33
CA GLN A 58 -1.28 4.87 22.29
C GLN A 58 -2.68 4.42 21.85
N GLN A 59 -3.51 3.99 22.79
CA GLN A 59 -4.85 3.48 22.47
C GLN A 59 -5.76 4.53 21.83
N ASP A 60 -5.58 5.80 22.18
CA ASP A 60 -6.31 6.95 21.64
C ASP A 60 -5.85 7.35 20.24
N GLU A 61 -4.62 7.00 19.83
CA GLU A 61 -4.11 7.21 18.46
C GLU A 61 -4.67 6.17 17.47
N LYS A 62 -4.95 4.95 17.92
CA LYS A 62 -5.36 3.82 17.06
C LYS A 62 -6.56 4.09 16.14
N PRO A 63 -7.64 4.76 16.58
CA PRO A 63 -8.77 5.06 15.71
C PRO A 63 -8.42 6.02 14.57
N ASP A 64 -7.54 6.99 14.82
CA ASP A 64 -7.12 7.96 13.82
C ASP A 64 -6.13 7.31 12.84
N GLU A 65 -5.19 6.50 13.33
CA GLU A 65 -4.28 5.74 12.48
C GLU A 65 -5.03 4.76 11.55
N LEU A 66 -6.04 4.06 12.08
CA LEU A 66 -6.90 3.21 11.26
C LEU A 66 -7.65 4.03 10.20
N ARG A 67 -8.20 5.19 10.59
CA ARG A 67 -8.94 6.07 9.68
C ARG A 67 -8.03 6.56 8.54
N ASP A 68 -6.83 7.00 8.87
CA ASP A 68 -5.85 7.50 7.90
C ASP A 68 -5.40 6.38 6.97
N ARG A 69 -5.13 5.18 7.51
CA ARG A 69 -4.79 4.01 6.72
C ARG A 69 -5.91 3.61 5.74
N ILE A 70 -7.17 3.65 6.17
CA ILE A 70 -8.33 3.43 5.29
C ILE A 70 -8.43 4.56 4.25
N ALA A 71 -8.22 5.82 4.62
CA ALA A 71 -8.25 6.94 3.69
C ALA A 71 -7.17 6.81 2.60
N THR A 72 -5.95 6.42 2.97
CA THR A 72 -4.85 6.10 2.05
C THR A 72 -5.23 4.96 1.11
N ALA A 73 -5.86 3.89 1.62
CA ALA A 73 -6.33 2.78 0.81
C ALA A 73 -7.39 3.22 -0.22
N VAL A 74 -8.37 4.02 0.21
CA VAL A 74 -9.41 4.59 -0.67
C VAL A 74 -8.78 5.49 -1.74
N ALA A 75 -7.87 6.37 -1.36
CA ALA A 75 -7.15 7.25 -2.28
C ALA A 75 -6.34 6.44 -3.30
N THR A 76 -5.73 5.33 -2.87
CA THR A 76 -4.97 4.42 -3.73
C THR A 76 -5.83 3.82 -4.85
N VAL A 77 -7.02 3.34 -4.51
CA VAL A 77 -7.87 2.61 -5.46
C VAL A 77 -8.71 3.53 -6.35
N ARG A 78 -9.20 4.66 -5.84
CA ARG A 78 -10.03 5.62 -6.59
C ARG A 78 -9.22 6.71 -7.28
N GLY A 79 -8.22 7.23 -6.58
CA GLY A 79 -7.43 8.35 -7.03
C GLY A 79 -6.39 7.96 -8.09
N PRO A 80 -5.72 8.96 -8.66
CA PRO A 80 -4.50 8.69 -9.40
C PRO A 80 -3.43 8.18 -8.43
N SER A 81 -2.80 7.04 -8.76
CA SER A 81 -1.75 6.44 -7.94
C SER A 81 -0.66 5.85 -8.81
N ARG A 82 0.57 5.78 -8.27
CA ARG A 82 1.74 5.24 -8.97
C ARG A 82 2.44 4.24 -8.07
N LEU A 83 2.53 3.00 -8.55
CA LEU A 83 3.28 1.93 -7.92
C LEU A 83 4.65 1.81 -8.60
N VAL A 84 5.71 2.01 -7.84
CA VAL A 84 7.09 1.87 -8.28
C VAL A 84 7.69 0.61 -7.68
N LEU A 85 8.13 -0.32 -8.52
CA LEU A 85 8.78 -1.56 -8.11
C LEU A 85 10.23 -1.57 -8.57
N THR A 86 11.12 -2.02 -7.70
CA THR A 86 12.54 -2.25 -8.03
C THR A 86 12.86 -3.72 -7.93
N PHE A 87 13.63 -4.21 -8.89
CA PHE A 87 14.00 -5.62 -8.99
C PHE A 87 15.51 -5.81 -9.04
N ALA A 88 15.97 -6.75 -8.22
CA ALA A 88 17.23 -7.45 -8.38
C ALA A 88 17.05 -8.73 -9.21
N GLY A 89 16.73 -8.56 -10.50
CA GLY A 89 16.60 -9.63 -11.48
C GLY A 89 15.14 -9.90 -11.67
N THR A 90 14.73 -11.10 -11.30
CA THR A 90 13.33 -11.45 -11.13
C THR A 90 12.86 -11.20 -9.68
N THR A 91 13.78 -10.91 -8.76
CA THR A 91 13.47 -10.68 -7.34
C THR A 91 13.08 -9.23 -7.10
N GLN A 92 11.86 -8.97 -6.63
CA GLN A 92 11.48 -7.65 -6.13
C GLN A 92 12.27 -7.33 -4.86
N THR A 93 12.86 -6.14 -4.78
CA THR A 93 13.63 -5.69 -3.61
C THR A 93 13.07 -4.44 -2.96
N ARG A 94 12.27 -3.67 -3.69
CA ARG A 94 11.68 -2.44 -3.19
C ARG A 94 10.34 -2.19 -3.85
N SER A 95 9.40 -1.66 -3.09
CA SER A 95 8.17 -1.09 -3.59
C SER A 95 7.91 0.27 -2.94
N GLU A 96 7.26 1.15 -3.68
CA GLU A 96 6.89 2.49 -3.23
C GLU A 96 5.57 2.83 -3.89
N LEU A 97 4.63 3.31 -3.08
CA LEU A 97 3.32 3.73 -3.52
C LEU A 97 3.18 5.24 -3.36
N VAL A 98 2.86 5.91 -4.45
CA VAL A 98 2.65 7.35 -4.51
C VAL A 98 1.18 7.62 -4.83
N LEU A 99 0.55 8.44 -4.00
CA LEU A 99 -0.80 8.96 -4.16
C LEU A 99 -0.75 10.35 -4.80
N ALA A 100 -1.71 10.62 -5.66
CA ALA A 100 -1.81 11.89 -6.39
C ALA A 100 -0.49 12.31 -7.07
N PRO A 101 0.15 11.39 -7.85
CA PRO A 101 1.44 11.66 -8.47
C PRO A 101 1.36 12.88 -9.39
N ASP A 102 2.45 13.65 -9.43
CA ASP A 102 2.61 14.83 -10.28
C ASP A 102 1.61 15.96 -9.93
N SER A 103 1.13 16.02 -8.67
CA SER A 103 0.24 17.06 -8.14
C SER A 103 0.82 17.75 -6.89
N PRO A 104 0.33 18.95 -6.52
CA PRO A 104 0.73 19.60 -5.27
C PRO A 104 0.41 18.78 -4.00
N ASP A 105 -0.57 17.86 -4.10
CA ASP A 105 -1.03 17.01 -3.02
C ASP A 105 -0.34 15.62 -3.05
N GLU A 106 0.77 15.48 -3.80
CA GLU A 106 1.52 14.23 -3.88
C GLU A 106 1.98 13.75 -2.50
N HIS A 107 1.66 12.51 -2.17
CA HIS A 107 2.07 11.89 -0.92
C HIS A 107 2.42 10.42 -1.12
N GLY A 108 3.45 9.93 -0.44
CA GLY A 108 3.87 8.53 -0.51
C GLY A 108 3.45 7.74 0.72
N ASP A 109 3.00 6.49 0.55
CA ASP A 109 2.74 5.53 1.65
C ASP A 109 4.04 4.92 2.21
N GLY A 110 5.18 5.54 1.91
CA GLY A 110 6.50 5.08 2.29
C GLY A 110 7.13 4.08 1.31
N VAL A 111 8.31 3.59 1.70
CA VAL A 111 9.12 2.66 0.91
C VAL A 111 9.21 1.35 1.66
N TRP A 112 8.77 0.27 1.03
CA TRP A 112 8.92 -1.07 1.55
C TRP A 112 10.09 -1.77 0.88
N MET A 113 11.02 -2.25 1.70
CA MET A 113 12.19 -2.98 1.25
C MET A 113 11.99 -4.47 1.51
N GLU A 114 11.97 -5.25 0.44
CA GLU A 114 12.00 -6.70 0.51
C GLU A 114 13.42 -7.19 0.21
N ARG A 115 13.92 -8.22 0.90
CA ARG A 115 15.18 -8.90 0.51
C ARG A 115 16.36 -7.92 0.26
N GLN A 116 16.58 -6.99 1.18
CA GLN A 116 17.59 -5.91 1.10
C GLN A 116 18.99 -6.41 0.69
N THR A 117 19.35 -7.62 1.12
CA THR A 117 20.63 -8.26 0.78
C THR A 117 20.78 -8.53 -0.72
N ALA A 118 19.71 -8.87 -1.44
CA ALA A 118 19.75 -9.09 -2.89
C ALA A 118 20.06 -7.81 -3.66
N GLU A 119 19.47 -6.69 -3.25
CA GLU A 119 19.76 -5.38 -3.84
C GLU A 119 21.22 -4.98 -3.60
N LEU A 120 21.69 -5.12 -2.36
CA LEU A 120 23.07 -4.84 -1.99
C LEU A 120 24.06 -5.67 -2.83
N LEU A 121 23.84 -6.99 -2.92
CA LEU A 121 24.68 -7.89 -3.71
C LEU A 121 24.72 -7.52 -5.19
N TRP A 122 23.61 -7.08 -5.76
CA TRP A 122 23.55 -6.62 -7.14
C TRP A 122 24.33 -5.34 -7.36
N ARG A 123 24.19 -4.36 -6.47
CA ARG A 123 24.96 -3.12 -6.49
C ARG A 123 26.46 -3.37 -6.36
N VAL A 124 26.87 -4.24 -5.42
CA VAL A 124 28.28 -4.65 -5.24
C VAL A 124 28.84 -5.31 -6.51
N ARG A 125 28.03 -6.13 -7.19
CA ARG A 125 28.38 -6.75 -8.48
C ARG A 125 28.25 -5.80 -9.68
N ARG A 126 28.02 -4.50 -9.46
CA ARG A 126 27.80 -3.46 -10.47
C ARG A 126 26.70 -3.81 -11.49
N ARG A 127 25.71 -4.60 -11.07
CA ARG A 127 24.54 -4.92 -11.89
C ARG A 127 23.50 -3.83 -11.74
N ARG A 128 22.79 -3.55 -12.84
CA ARG A 128 21.71 -2.55 -12.85
C ARG A 128 20.44 -3.16 -12.25
N LEU A 129 19.83 -2.44 -11.30
CA LEU A 129 18.47 -2.74 -10.84
C LEU A 129 17.49 -2.37 -11.95
N ARG A 130 16.45 -3.19 -12.14
CA ARG A 130 15.34 -2.85 -13.05
C ARG A 130 14.27 -2.12 -12.24
N ARG A 131 13.76 -1.02 -12.78
CA ARG A 131 12.60 -0.29 -12.24
C ARG A 131 11.39 -0.55 -13.13
N GLU A 132 10.26 -0.82 -12.51
CA GLU A 132 8.96 -0.95 -13.15
C GLU A 132 8.02 0.07 -12.52
N VAL A 133 7.29 0.83 -13.34
CA VAL A 133 6.34 1.84 -12.88
C VAL A 133 4.97 1.44 -13.41
N ARG A 134 3.97 1.42 -12.54
CA ARG A 134 2.58 1.17 -12.87
C ARG A 134 1.76 2.36 -12.43
N ASP A 135 1.24 3.09 -13.41
CA ASP A 135 0.38 4.25 -13.17
C ASP A 135 -1.09 3.83 -13.25
N PHE A 136 -1.87 4.34 -12.32
CA PHE A 136 -3.30 4.12 -12.19
C PHE A 136 -3.98 5.49 -12.30
N PRO A 137 -4.75 5.78 -13.36
CA PRO A 137 -5.45 7.06 -13.48
C PRO A 137 -6.61 7.15 -12.48
N ARG A 138 -7.15 8.36 -12.28
CA ARG A 138 -8.39 8.57 -11.50
C ARG A 138 -9.59 7.83 -12.13
N LEU A 139 -10.46 7.27 -11.29
CA LEU A 139 -11.74 6.67 -11.67
C LEU A 139 -12.90 7.68 -11.63
#